data_AF-A0AAD4W4Y0-F1
#
_entry.id   AF-A0AAD4W4Y0-F1
#
_cell.length_a   1.000
_cell.length_b   1.000
_cell.length_c   1.000
_cell.angle_alpha   90.00
_cell.angle_beta   90.00
_cell.angle_gamma   90.00
#
_symmetry.space_group_name_H-M   'P 1'
#
loop_
_entity.id
_entity.type
_entity.pdbx_description
1 polymer ?
#
loop_
_entity_poly.entity_id
_entity_poly.type
_entity_poly.pdbx_seq_one_letter_code
_entity_poly.pdbx_strand_id
1 'polypeptide(L)'
;MSQTFKPFLLQLLGGFALMLLPVHARDDQPGFISIDCGLAGNSSYTENTTGINYETFIDTGERKSIWPEYSNRYQQPYTSLRSFPEGKRNCYEINVTDGYKYLIRSSFVYGNYDGQNKVPEFNLHLGANLWSSVKLESASTITHKELIHVPRRNYIHVCLVNTGSGVPFISALEIRPLLNGSYVTKGESLALDIRFDTGQNANLTSYRFPYDAFDRIWNGYYDNDWTQLITTSTIDNSNDFRPPEIVLSTAATPKNKNGSLEIRWLPSDNVTEYYVYMHFSEVEKLPGNQSRQMYINRDGELFRSSLVLEYLSTWTIYSTEAQSSGGQYNFSICKFENSTLPPILNAIEFYMVKEFLESETNQADVYAIKDINPQESYPWTCPQAD
;
A
#
# COMPACT_ATOMS: atom_id res chain seq x y z
N MET A 1 -29.44 70.01 32.82
CA MET A 1 -28.52 68.89 33.06
C MET A 1 -29.36 67.66 33.38
N SER A 2 -29.65 66.83 32.38
CA SER A 2 -30.19 65.47 32.52
C SER A 2 -30.19 64.85 31.13
N GLN A 3 -29.31 63.86 30.92
CA GLN A 3 -29.19 63.08 29.69
C GLN A 3 -29.95 61.77 29.88
N THR A 4 -30.86 61.46 28.96
CA THR A 4 -31.62 60.21 28.92
C THR A 4 -30.93 59.18 28.02
N PHE A 5 -30.70 58.01 28.59
CA PHE A 5 -30.08 56.82 28.02
C PHE A 5 -30.83 56.27 26.80
N LYS A 6 -30.06 55.82 25.78
CA LYS A 6 -30.51 54.86 24.75
C LYS A 6 -29.95 53.48 25.07
N PRO A 7 -30.71 52.37 24.92
CA PRO A 7 -30.16 51.03 25.04
C PRO A 7 -29.51 50.60 23.72
N PHE A 8 -28.31 50.03 23.82
CA PHE A 8 -27.56 49.42 22.72
C PHE A 8 -27.97 47.95 22.62
N LEU A 9 -28.50 47.51 21.48
CA LEU A 9 -28.70 46.09 21.17
C LEU A 9 -27.32 45.46 20.90
N LEU A 10 -26.89 44.52 21.73
CA LEU A 10 -25.77 43.63 21.43
C LEU A 10 -26.29 42.43 20.62
N GLN A 11 -25.87 42.32 19.36
CA GLN A 11 -26.09 41.12 18.54
C GLN A 11 -25.13 40.02 19.00
N LEU A 12 -25.67 38.89 19.44
CA LEU A 12 -24.91 37.69 19.79
C LEU A 12 -24.67 36.87 18.51
N LEU A 13 -23.49 37.04 17.88
CA LEU A 13 -23.02 36.17 16.81
C LEU A 13 -22.40 34.91 17.45
N GLY A 14 -23.17 33.83 17.52
CA GLY A 14 -22.67 32.51 17.92
C GLY A 14 -21.78 31.92 16.82
N GLY A 15 -20.47 31.99 17.00
CA GLY A 15 -19.51 31.26 16.17
C GLY A 15 -19.56 29.77 16.49
N PHE A 16 -19.93 28.95 15.51
CA PHE A 16 -19.67 27.52 15.53
C PHE A 16 -18.15 27.32 15.44
N ALA A 17 -17.51 27.10 16.58
CA ALA A 17 -16.16 26.56 16.61
C ALA A 17 -16.25 25.09 16.15
N LEU A 18 -15.76 24.80 14.94
CA LEU A 18 -15.39 23.44 14.58
C LEU A 18 -14.33 22.99 15.59
N MET A 19 -14.72 22.13 16.52
CA MET A 19 -13.75 21.34 17.29
C MET A 19 -13.11 20.36 16.32
N LEU A 20 -11.99 20.78 15.72
CA LEU A 20 -11.00 19.86 15.19
C LEU A 20 -10.51 19.05 16.40
N LEU A 21 -10.99 17.82 16.54
CA LEU A 21 -10.41 16.88 17.49
C LEU A 21 -8.93 16.72 17.12
N PRO A 22 -7.99 16.99 18.03
CA PRO A 22 -6.60 16.66 17.78
C PRO A 22 -6.52 15.13 17.70
N VAL A 23 -6.29 14.61 16.49
CA VAL A 23 -5.80 13.25 16.29
C VAL A 23 -4.49 13.18 17.07
N HIS A 24 -4.48 12.36 18.13
CA HIS A 24 -3.32 12.18 18.99
C HIS A 24 -2.26 11.38 18.23
N ALA A 25 -1.51 12.03 17.33
CA ALA A 25 -0.49 11.42 16.49
C ALA A 25 0.83 11.18 17.26
N ARG A 26 0.80 10.53 18.43
CA ARG A 26 2.01 10.36 19.24
C ARG A 26 2.43 8.94 19.64
N ASP A 27 1.67 7.89 19.34
CA ASP A 27 2.10 6.49 19.62
C ASP A 27 1.65 5.42 18.60
N ASP A 28 1.10 5.77 17.42
CA ASP A 28 0.45 4.81 16.49
C ASP A 28 1.37 4.18 15.40
N GLN A 29 2.70 4.22 15.53
CA GLN A 29 3.64 3.61 14.55
C GLN A 29 4.50 2.47 15.12
N PRO A 30 3.97 1.51 15.90
CA PRO A 30 4.79 0.47 16.49
C PRO A 30 5.41 -0.41 15.39
N GLY A 31 6.73 -0.28 15.21
CA GLY A 31 7.53 -1.11 14.31
C GLY A 31 7.57 -0.66 12.84
N PHE A 32 7.13 0.56 12.50
CA PHE A 32 7.37 1.11 11.16
C PHE A 32 8.86 1.38 10.94
N ILE A 33 9.38 0.96 9.79
CA ILE A 33 10.70 1.36 9.30
C ILE A 33 10.49 2.17 8.02
N SER A 34 10.96 3.41 7.98
CA SER A 34 10.72 4.31 6.84
C SER A 34 12.01 5.03 6.50
N ILE A 35 12.55 4.68 5.33
CA ILE A 35 13.84 5.16 4.88
C ILE A 35 13.61 6.10 3.70
N ASP A 36 14.02 7.35 3.85
CA ASP A 36 14.18 8.27 2.73
C ASP A 36 15.60 8.07 2.18
N CYS A 37 15.68 7.42 1.02
CA CYS A 37 16.96 7.02 0.45
C CYS A 37 17.77 8.22 -0.06
N GLY A 38 17.08 9.33 -0.37
CA GLY A 38 17.69 10.58 -0.79
C GLY A 38 18.00 11.54 0.36
N LEU A 39 17.73 11.16 1.61
CA LEU A 39 17.98 12.00 2.77
C LEU A 39 19.50 12.15 3.03
N ALA A 40 19.90 13.33 3.49
CA ALA A 40 21.32 13.67 3.67
C ALA A 40 21.77 13.47 5.12
N GLY A 41 22.90 12.78 5.30
CA GLY A 41 23.51 12.54 6.62
C GLY A 41 22.57 11.83 7.59
N ASN A 42 22.94 11.77 8.87
CA ASN A 42 22.14 11.18 9.94
C ASN A 42 21.00 12.12 10.38
N SER A 43 20.14 12.49 9.43
CA SER A 43 18.96 13.30 9.68
C SER A 43 17.68 12.45 9.66
N SER A 44 16.64 12.99 10.29
CA SER A 44 15.31 12.42 10.32
C SER A 44 14.27 13.54 10.27
N TYR A 45 13.09 13.26 9.75
CA TYR A 45 11.98 14.22 9.74
C TYR A 45 10.64 13.52 9.80
N THR A 46 9.61 14.24 10.21
CA THR A 46 8.22 13.79 10.12
C THR A 46 7.61 14.33 8.84
N GLU A 47 7.13 13.45 7.97
CA GLU A 47 6.44 13.88 6.76
C GLU A 47 5.08 14.50 7.11
N ASN A 48 4.85 15.74 6.69
CA ASN A 48 3.72 16.54 7.12
C ASN A 48 2.36 15.94 6.76
N THR A 49 2.24 15.31 5.59
CA THR A 49 0.93 14.81 5.12
C THR A 49 0.51 13.49 5.76
N THR A 50 1.49 12.66 6.17
CA THR A 50 1.22 11.34 6.75
C THR A 50 1.46 11.32 8.25
N GLY A 51 2.39 12.12 8.76
CA GLY A 51 2.91 12.00 10.13
C GLY A 51 3.93 10.88 10.29
N ILE A 52 4.39 10.25 9.21
CA ILE A 52 5.41 9.19 9.26
C ILE A 52 6.80 9.80 9.46
N ASN A 53 7.57 9.25 10.40
CA ASN A 53 8.96 9.61 10.58
C ASN A 53 9.83 8.87 9.57
N TYR A 54 10.65 9.61 8.82
CA TYR A 54 11.65 9.09 7.89
C TYR A 54 13.05 9.36 8.40
N GLU A 55 13.96 8.44 8.14
CA GLU A 55 15.39 8.53 8.46
C GLU A 55 16.26 8.11 7.28
N THR A 56 17.56 8.40 7.37
CA THR A 56 18.57 7.85 6.46
C THR A 56 18.92 6.41 6.84
N PHE A 57 19.54 5.67 5.93
CA PHE A 57 19.96 4.29 6.21
C PHE A 57 21.39 3.96 5.75
N ILE A 58 21.76 4.31 4.52
CA ILE A 58 23.07 3.99 3.92
C ILE A 58 23.71 5.21 3.29
N ASP A 59 25.05 5.20 3.28
CA ASP A 59 25.86 6.22 2.63
C ASP A 59 26.36 5.83 1.23
N THR A 60 26.23 4.56 0.83
CA THR A 60 26.68 4.07 -0.49
C THR A 60 25.81 4.58 -1.64
N GLY A 61 26.38 4.70 -2.84
CA GLY A 61 25.69 5.30 -3.99
C GLY A 61 25.65 6.83 -3.91
N GLU A 62 24.97 7.44 -4.87
CA GLU A 62 24.91 8.89 -5.03
C GLU A 62 23.54 9.44 -4.66
N ARG A 63 23.50 10.43 -3.76
CA ARG A 63 22.30 11.22 -3.52
C ARG A 63 22.00 12.12 -4.71
N LYS A 64 20.75 12.12 -5.18
CA LYS A 64 20.26 13.03 -6.22
C LYS A 64 18.91 13.63 -5.80
N SER A 65 18.66 14.83 -6.31
CA SER A 65 17.36 15.50 -6.18
C SER A 65 16.64 15.46 -7.52
N ILE A 66 15.33 15.30 -7.48
CA ILE A 66 14.51 15.46 -8.69
C ILE A 66 14.45 16.92 -9.09
N TRP A 67 14.08 17.19 -10.34
CA TRP A 67 13.93 18.57 -10.79
C TRP A 67 12.73 19.26 -10.09
N PRO A 68 12.85 20.58 -9.81
CA PRO A 68 11.79 21.33 -9.12
C PRO A 68 10.42 21.31 -9.84
N GLU A 69 10.40 21.11 -11.15
CA GLU A 69 9.16 21.00 -11.92
C GLU A 69 8.31 19.78 -11.53
N TYR A 70 8.93 18.74 -10.96
CA TYR A 70 8.26 17.53 -10.49
C TYR A 70 8.00 17.54 -8.97
N SER A 71 8.80 18.27 -8.18
CA SER A 71 8.83 18.13 -6.71
C SER A 71 7.52 18.47 -6.01
N ASN A 72 6.76 19.45 -6.51
CA ASN A 72 5.55 19.94 -5.84
C ASN A 72 4.37 18.95 -5.87
N ARG A 73 4.53 17.80 -6.55
CA ARG A 73 3.49 16.78 -6.69
C ARG A 73 3.57 15.67 -5.66
N TYR A 74 4.66 15.60 -4.90
CA TYR A 74 4.95 14.44 -4.06
C TYR A 74 5.21 14.82 -2.61
N GLN A 75 5.05 13.83 -1.75
CA GLN A 75 5.53 13.86 -0.37
C GLN A 75 7.06 13.97 -0.35
N GLN A 76 7.60 14.55 0.71
CA GLN A 76 9.04 14.76 0.89
C GLN A 76 9.94 13.55 0.54
N PRO A 77 9.63 12.28 0.95
CA PRO A 77 10.51 11.13 0.67
C PRO A 77 10.67 10.79 -0.82
N TYR A 78 9.88 11.42 -1.70
CA TYR A 78 9.96 11.23 -3.14
C TYR A 78 10.61 12.42 -3.87
N THR A 79 11.03 13.46 -3.14
CA THR A 79 11.70 14.64 -3.72
C THR A 79 13.21 14.45 -3.91
N SER A 80 13.74 13.36 -3.38
CA SER A 80 15.12 12.92 -3.59
C SER A 80 15.19 11.41 -3.70
N LEU A 81 16.36 10.94 -4.13
CA LEU A 81 16.62 9.52 -4.35
C LEU A 81 18.10 9.20 -4.16
N ARG A 82 18.38 7.90 -4.04
CA ARG A 82 19.72 7.33 -4.11
C ARG A 82 19.89 6.60 -5.42
N SER A 83 20.93 6.94 -6.15
CA SER A 83 21.29 6.39 -7.45
C SER A 83 22.54 5.51 -7.32
N PHE A 84 22.58 4.41 -8.07
CA PHE A 84 23.69 3.45 -8.03
C PHE A 84 24.31 3.26 -9.42
N PRO A 85 25.16 4.20 -9.87
CA PRO A 85 25.83 4.10 -11.17
C PRO A 85 26.88 2.99 -11.21
N GLU A 86 27.42 2.64 -10.04
CA GLU A 86 28.41 1.59 -9.86
C GLU A 86 27.79 0.32 -9.27
N GLY A 87 28.43 -0.81 -9.58
CA GLY A 87 27.99 -2.13 -9.14
C GLY A 87 26.84 -2.71 -9.97
N LYS A 88 26.84 -4.04 -10.10
CA LYS A 88 25.73 -4.76 -10.75
C LYS A 88 24.53 -4.94 -9.83
N ARG A 89 24.77 -4.92 -8.51
CA ARG A 89 23.81 -5.23 -7.47
C ARG A 89 24.11 -4.41 -6.23
N ASN A 90 23.12 -3.66 -5.75
CA ASN A 90 23.22 -2.80 -4.58
C ASN A 90 22.07 -3.13 -3.64
N CYS A 91 22.36 -3.44 -2.37
CA CYS A 91 21.39 -4.00 -1.43
C CYS A 91 21.28 -3.17 -0.16
N TYR A 92 20.05 -3.00 0.31
CA TYR A 92 19.72 -2.53 1.65
C TYR A 92 19.54 -3.76 2.54
N GLU A 93 20.24 -3.82 3.68
CA GLU A 93 20.05 -4.84 4.71
C GLU A 93 19.21 -4.26 5.83
N ILE A 94 17.92 -4.59 5.88
CA ILE A 94 17.01 -4.03 6.89
C ILE A 94 16.77 -5.05 7.99
N ASN A 95 17.07 -4.68 9.23
CA ASN A 95 16.80 -5.51 10.39
C ASN A 95 15.28 -5.60 10.63
N VAL A 96 14.81 -6.83 10.87
CA VAL A 96 13.40 -7.15 11.12
C VAL A 96 13.29 -8.25 12.16
N THR A 97 12.09 -8.47 12.69
CA THR A 97 11.83 -9.62 13.56
C THR A 97 11.49 -10.84 12.68
N ASP A 98 12.15 -11.96 12.93
CA ASP A 98 11.88 -13.19 12.20
C ASP A 98 10.46 -13.72 12.47
N GLY A 99 9.84 -14.33 11.46
CA GLY A 99 8.49 -14.89 11.57
C GLY A 99 7.35 -13.86 11.64
N TYR A 100 7.65 -12.56 11.73
CA TYR A 100 6.65 -11.50 11.60
C TYR A 100 6.27 -11.29 10.14
N LYS A 101 5.00 -10.97 9.87
CA LYS A 101 4.55 -10.63 8.53
C LYS A 101 4.78 -9.15 8.26
N TYR A 102 5.38 -8.82 7.11
CA TYR A 102 5.64 -7.44 6.72
C TYR A 102 5.08 -7.13 5.34
N LEU A 103 4.50 -5.95 5.19
CA LEU A 103 4.37 -5.26 3.91
C LEU A 103 5.65 -4.45 3.68
N ILE A 104 6.32 -4.73 2.57
CA ILE A 104 7.54 -4.07 2.13
C ILE A 104 7.20 -3.26 0.89
N ARG A 105 7.46 -1.95 0.92
CA ARG A 105 7.23 -1.05 -0.22
C ARG A 105 8.53 -0.38 -0.64
N SER A 106 8.91 -0.57 -1.89
CA SER A 106 9.97 0.21 -2.56
C SER A 106 9.32 1.22 -3.52
N SER A 107 9.73 2.48 -3.41
CA SER A 107 9.14 3.58 -4.17
C SER A 107 10.17 4.26 -5.05
N PHE A 108 9.77 4.57 -6.29
CA PHE A 108 10.65 5.08 -7.34
C PHE A 108 10.02 6.31 -8.01
N VAL A 109 10.70 7.46 -7.91
CA VAL A 109 10.40 8.67 -8.69
C VAL A 109 11.68 9.13 -9.39
N TYR A 110 11.69 9.05 -10.74
CA TYR A 110 12.86 9.44 -11.53
C TYR A 110 13.05 10.97 -11.54
N GLY A 111 11.97 11.72 -11.82
CA GLY A 111 11.97 13.18 -11.74
C GLY A 111 13.11 13.87 -12.52
N ASN A 112 13.60 13.22 -13.57
CA ASN A 112 14.69 13.67 -14.42
C ASN A 112 15.98 14.06 -13.65
N TYR A 113 16.29 13.35 -12.55
CA TYR A 113 17.39 13.73 -11.64
C TYR A 113 18.76 13.87 -12.32
N ASP A 114 18.99 13.19 -13.45
CA ASP A 114 20.25 13.20 -14.20
C ASP A 114 20.20 14.04 -15.49
N GLY A 115 19.05 14.69 -15.78
CA GLY A 115 18.87 15.54 -16.95
C GLY A 115 18.80 14.81 -18.29
N GLN A 116 18.75 13.48 -18.31
CA GLN A 116 18.72 12.69 -19.56
C GLN A 116 17.30 12.51 -20.11
N ASN A 117 16.29 12.74 -19.29
CA ASN A 117 14.87 12.51 -19.59
C ASN A 117 14.59 11.11 -20.16
N LYS A 118 15.34 10.12 -19.65
CA LYS A 118 15.24 8.72 -20.07
C LYS A 118 15.10 7.86 -18.82
N VAL A 119 13.87 7.41 -18.56
CA VAL A 119 13.57 6.53 -17.43
C VAL A 119 14.37 5.23 -17.53
N PRO A 120 15.03 4.79 -16.45
CA PRO A 120 15.77 3.53 -16.44
C PRO A 120 14.84 2.34 -16.21
N GLU A 121 15.30 1.16 -16.62
CA GLU A 121 14.70 -0.12 -16.26
C GLU A 121 15.76 -0.98 -15.55
N PHE A 122 15.36 -1.62 -14.45
CA PHE A 122 16.22 -2.48 -13.64
C PHE A 122 15.38 -3.47 -12.85
N ASN A 123 16.02 -4.45 -12.18
CA ASN A 123 15.31 -5.44 -11.38
C ASN A 123 15.40 -5.12 -9.89
N LEU A 124 14.32 -5.42 -9.19
CA LEU A 124 14.20 -5.40 -7.73
C LEU A 124 14.17 -6.85 -7.24
N HIS A 125 15.03 -7.16 -6.28
CA HIS A 125 15.18 -8.49 -5.70
C HIS A 125 14.93 -8.44 -4.19
N LEU A 126 14.40 -9.54 -3.65
CA LEU A 126 14.35 -9.82 -2.21
C LEU A 126 15.31 -10.98 -1.92
N GLY A 127 16.39 -10.71 -1.19
CA GLY A 127 17.53 -11.65 -1.13
C GLY A 127 17.98 -11.98 -2.55
N ALA A 128 18.37 -13.21 -2.83
CA ALA A 128 18.78 -13.63 -4.17
C ALA A 128 17.66 -13.52 -5.23
N ASN A 129 16.39 -13.67 -4.80
CA ASN A 129 15.25 -13.90 -5.68
C ASN A 129 14.73 -12.64 -6.36
N LEU A 130 14.30 -12.77 -7.62
CA LEU A 130 13.62 -11.70 -8.34
C LEU A 130 12.26 -11.42 -7.72
N TRP A 131 12.05 -10.19 -7.27
CA TRP A 131 10.74 -9.71 -6.81
C TRP A 131 9.95 -9.12 -7.99
N SER A 132 10.50 -8.12 -8.67
CA SER A 132 9.83 -7.44 -9.80
C SER A 132 10.84 -6.73 -10.70
N SER A 133 10.51 -6.54 -11.97
CA SER A 133 11.16 -5.50 -12.78
C SER A 133 10.56 -4.13 -12.45
N VAL A 134 11.41 -3.11 -12.38
CA VAL A 134 11.04 -1.71 -12.18
C VAL A 134 11.06 -1.03 -13.54
N LYS A 135 9.87 -0.61 -13.98
CA LYS A 135 9.63 0.12 -15.23
C LYS A 135 8.81 1.35 -14.90
N LEU A 136 9.33 2.53 -15.26
CA LEU A 136 8.61 3.79 -15.09
C LEU A 136 8.09 4.24 -16.46
N GLU A 137 6.88 4.81 -16.48
CA GLU A 137 6.29 5.30 -17.74
C GLU A 137 6.84 6.67 -18.14
N SER A 138 7.17 7.52 -17.16
CA SER A 138 7.64 8.89 -17.39
C SER A 138 8.47 9.40 -16.21
N ALA A 139 9.10 10.57 -16.38
CA ALA A 139 9.80 11.25 -15.29
C ALA A 139 8.89 11.66 -14.12
N SER A 140 7.60 11.85 -14.38
CA SER A 140 6.61 12.23 -13.36
C SER A 140 5.84 11.04 -12.76
N THR A 141 6.11 9.82 -13.21
CA THR A 141 5.40 8.64 -12.70
C THR A 141 6.03 8.21 -11.38
N ILE A 142 5.19 8.01 -10.36
CA ILE A 142 5.59 7.29 -9.15
C ILE A 142 5.29 5.82 -9.34
N THR A 143 6.29 4.97 -9.09
CA THR A 143 6.14 3.52 -9.15
C THR A 143 6.36 2.96 -7.77
N HIS A 144 5.35 2.28 -7.23
CA HIS A 144 5.45 1.52 -6.00
C HIS A 144 5.54 0.03 -6.34
N LYS A 145 6.41 -0.69 -5.64
CA LYS A 145 6.40 -2.15 -5.60
C LYS A 145 6.15 -2.56 -4.16
N GLU A 146 5.01 -3.19 -3.91
CA GLU A 146 4.63 -3.72 -2.60
C GLU A 146 4.70 -5.25 -2.58
N LEU A 147 5.17 -5.81 -1.47
CA LEU A 147 5.30 -7.24 -1.24
C LEU A 147 4.97 -7.55 0.21
N ILE A 148 4.10 -8.54 0.41
CA ILE A 148 3.90 -9.15 1.71
C ILE A 148 4.82 -10.36 1.81
N HIS A 149 5.66 -10.36 2.85
CA HIS A 149 6.66 -11.41 3.07
C HIS A 149 6.78 -11.74 4.56
N VAL A 150 7.06 -13.01 4.85
CA VAL A 150 7.44 -13.48 6.18
C VAL A 150 8.92 -13.90 6.12
N PRO A 151 9.84 -13.08 6.66
CA PRO A 151 11.26 -13.35 6.61
C PRO A 151 11.61 -14.53 7.52
N ARG A 152 12.52 -15.37 7.03
CA ARG A 152 13.07 -16.53 7.76
C ARG A 152 14.29 -16.18 8.63
N ARG A 153 14.73 -14.93 8.53
CA ARG A 153 15.88 -14.38 9.24
C ARG A 153 15.47 -13.05 9.88
N ASN A 154 16.31 -12.54 10.77
CA ASN A 154 16.14 -11.24 11.43
C ASN A 154 16.58 -10.04 10.56
N TYR A 155 16.72 -10.25 9.25
CA TYR A 155 17.02 -9.20 8.28
C TYR A 155 16.37 -9.52 6.94
N ILE A 156 16.22 -8.49 6.11
CA ILE A 156 15.76 -8.57 4.73
C ILE A 156 16.75 -7.82 3.83
N HIS A 157 17.17 -8.44 2.73
CA HIS A 157 17.92 -7.76 1.69
C HIS A 157 16.98 -7.28 0.57
N VAL A 158 16.85 -5.96 0.40
CA VAL A 158 16.18 -5.35 -0.76
C VAL A 158 17.24 -4.87 -1.73
N CYS A 159 17.32 -5.51 -2.90
CA CYS A 159 18.44 -5.32 -3.83
C CYS A 159 17.97 -4.75 -5.18
N LEU A 160 18.66 -3.71 -5.63
CA LEU A 160 18.55 -3.15 -6.97
C LEU A 160 19.60 -3.79 -7.87
N VAL A 161 19.18 -4.38 -8.98
CA VAL A 161 20.04 -5.11 -9.92
C VAL A 161 20.01 -4.43 -11.27
N ASN A 162 21.17 -3.97 -11.72
CA ASN A 162 21.36 -3.30 -13.00
C ASN A 162 21.24 -4.32 -14.15
N THR A 163 20.34 -4.04 -15.10
CA THR A 163 20.11 -4.87 -16.29
C THR A 163 20.77 -4.30 -17.55
N GLY A 164 21.48 -3.17 -17.44
CA GLY A 164 22.08 -2.44 -18.56
C GLY A 164 21.14 -1.40 -19.20
N SER A 165 19.92 -1.25 -18.69
CA SER A 165 18.87 -0.37 -19.25
C SER A 165 18.73 0.96 -18.50
N GLY A 166 19.80 1.43 -17.88
CA GLY A 166 19.85 2.68 -17.11
C GLY A 166 20.38 2.46 -15.69
N VAL A 167 20.51 3.55 -14.92
CA VAL A 167 21.08 3.51 -13.57
C VAL A 167 19.98 3.15 -12.56
N PRO A 168 20.12 2.06 -11.78
CA PRO A 168 19.18 1.75 -10.71
C PRO A 168 19.15 2.83 -9.65
N PHE A 169 17.97 3.10 -9.12
CA PHE A 169 17.77 4.08 -8.07
C PHE A 169 16.58 3.72 -7.18
N ILE A 170 16.49 4.32 -5.99
CA ILE A 170 15.35 4.18 -5.08
C ILE A 170 15.09 5.50 -4.35
N SER A 171 13.83 5.87 -4.20
CA SER A 171 13.41 7.10 -3.50
C SER A 171 13.14 6.81 -2.02
N ALA A 172 12.30 5.81 -1.75
CA ALA A 172 11.96 5.41 -0.38
C ALA A 172 11.85 3.89 -0.24
N LEU A 173 12.17 3.39 0.96
CA LEU A 173 11.98 2.00 1.37
C LEU A 173 11.22 1.97 2.70
N GLU A 174 10.09 1.27 2.70
CA GLU A 174 9.14 1.30 3.80
C GLU A 174 8.75 -0.13 4.20
N ILE A 175 8.83 -0.44 5.49
CA ILE A 175 8.46 -1.75 6.04
C ILE A 175 7.38 -1.54 7.10
N ARG A 176 6.27 -2.28 6.98
CA ARG A 176 5.09 -2.17 7.84
C ARG A 176 4.76 -3.55 8.41
N PRO A 177 4.75 -3.74 9.74
CA PRO A 177 4.29 -4.98 10.33
C PRO A 177 2.79 -5.17 10.06
N LEU A 178 2.42 -6.38 9.66
CA LEU A 178 1.04 -6.81 9.47
C LEU A 178 0.65 -7.83 10.54
N LEU A 179 -0.65 -8.01 10.74
CA LEU A 179 -1.16 -9.08 11.60
C LEU A 179 -0.92 -10.44 10.94
N ASN A 180 -0.42 -11.40 11.72
CA ASN A 180 -0.12 -12.73 11.18
C ASN A 180 -1.36 -13.47 10.64
N GLY A 181 -2.55 -13.17 11.16
CA GLY A 181 -3.83 -13.72 10.70
C GLY A 181 -4.32 -13.23 9.33
N SER A 182 -3.79 -12.12 8.80
CA SER A 182 -4.16 -11.61 7.47
C SER A 182 -3.25 -12.16 6.38
N TYR A 183 -3.76 -12.29 5.14
CA TYR A 183 -2.97 -12.74 3.98
C TYR A 183 -2.18 -14.04 4.23
N VAL A 184 -2.86 -15.10 4.67
CA VAL A 184 -2.23 -16.39 4.97
C VAL A 184 -2.00 -17.18 3.67
N THR A 185 -0.76 -17.62 3.46
CA THR A 185 -0.32 -18.40 2.29
C THR A 185 0.31 -19.73 2.75
N LYS A 186 0.67 -20.62 1.83
CA LYS A 186 1.36 -21.90 2.11
C LYS A 186 2.89 -21.72 2.25
N GLY A 187 3.38 -20.49 2.31
CA GLY A 187 4.79 -20.13 2.44
C GLY A 187 5.29 -19.18 1.35
N GLU A 188 4.45 -18.86 0.37
CA GLU A 188 4.72 -17.94 -0.71
C GLU A 188 4.62 -16.49 -0.25
N SER A 189 5.29 -15.59 -0.98
CA SER A 189 5.15 -14.14 -0.80
C SER A 189 4.09 -13.59 -1.75
N LEU A 190 3.52 -12.43 -1.42
CA LEU A 190 2.44 -11.83 -2.19
C LEU A 190 2.86 -10.46 -2.71
N ALA A 191 3.10 -10.33 -4.01
CA ALA A 191 3.36 -9.04 -4.64
C ALA A 191 2.03 -8.37 -4.96
N LEU A 192 1.84 -7.12 -4.53
CA LEU A 192 0.62 -6.39 -4.84
C LEU A 192 0.55 -6.12 -6.34
N ASP A 193 -0.61 -6.37 -6.94
CA ASP A 193 -0.93 -5.90 -8.28
C ASP A 193 -1.87 -4.69 -8.24
N ILE A 194 -3.03 -4.83 -7.59
CA ILE A 194 -3.98 -3.73 -7.38
C ILE A 194 -4.61 -3.76 -5.99
N ARG A 195 -4.85 -2.57 -5.43
CA ARG A 195 -5.61 -2.35 -4.19
C ARG A 195 -6.56 -1.19 -4.41
N PHE A 196 -7.86 -1.48 -4.42
CA PHE A 196 -8.89 -0.52 -4.78
C PHE A 196 -9.92 -0.33 -3.67
N ASP A 197 -10.19 0.95 -3.40
CA ASP A 197 -11.42 1.41 -2.79
C ASP A 197 -12.47 1.59 -3.90
N THR A 198 -13.46 0.71 -3.92
CA THR A 198 -14.52 0.73 -4.95
C THR A 198 -15.66 1.65 -4.59
N GLY A 199 -15.81 1.98 -3.31
CA GLY A 199 -16.83 2.89 -2.84
C GLY A 199 -16.46 4.36 -3.06
N GLN A 200 -15.26 4.67 -3.55
CA GLN A 200 -14.79 6.04 -3.65
C GLN A 200 -15.46 6.88 -4.75
N ASN A 201 -15.60 8.17 -4.49
CA ASN A 201 -16.04 9.16 -5.48
C ASN A 201 -14.82 9.80 -6.16
N ALA A 202 -14.97 10.29 -7.40
CA ALA A 202 -13.87 10.65 -8.32
C ALA A 202 -12.85 11.71 -7.83
N ASN A 203 -13.09 12.38 -6.69
CA ASN A 203 -12.29 13.52 -6.22
C ASN A 203 -11.12 13.13 -5.29
N LEU A 204 -11.14 11.93 -4.71
CA LEU A 204 -10.05 11.41 -3.91
C LEU A 204 -9.42 10.25 -4.70
N THR A 205 -8.14 10.36 -5.02
CA THR A 205 -7.47 9.42 -5.93
C THR A 205 -6.70 8.33 -5.19
N SER A 206 -6.08 8.66 -4.07
CA SER A 206 -5.40 7.70 -3.20
C SER A 206 -5.24 8.21 -1.77
N TYR A 207 -5.11 7.28 -0.82
CA TYR A 207 -4.80 7.59 0.57
C TYR A 207 -4.09 6.43 1.26
N ARG A 208 -3.47 6.72 2.41
CA ARG A 208 -2.66 5.79 3.22
C ARG A 208 -2.66 6.27 4.67
N PHE A 209 -1.64 5.98 5.47
CA PHE A 209 -1.52 6.51 6.84
C PHE A 209 -1.72 8.05 6.88
N PRO A 210 -2.47 8.59 7.86
CA PRO A 210 -3.00 7.93 9.05
C PRO A 210 -4.36 7.24 8.87
N TYR A 211 -4.94 7.20 7.66
CA TYR A 211 -6.23 6.56 7.44
C TYR A 211 -6.16 5.03 7.55
N ASP A 212 -5.04 4.43 7.12
CA ASP A 212 -4.76 3.00 7.26
C ASP A 212 -3.62 2.78 8.26
N ALA A 213 -3.90 2.04 9.33
CA ALA A 213 -2.94 1.72 10.39
C ALA A 213 -1.76 0.85 9.91
N PHE A 214 -1.91 0.13 8.79
CA PHE A 214 -0.83 -0.62 8.15
C PHE A 214 -0.18 0.14 7.00
N ASP A 215 -0.57 1.40 6.78
CA ASP A 215 0.00 2.29 5.77
C ASP A 215 -0.01 1.70 4.34
N ARG A 216 -1.02 0.87 4.06
CA ARG A 216 -1.36 0.43 2.71
C ARG A 216 -1.84 1.63 1.90
N ILE A 217 -1.40 1.71 0.65
CA ILE A 217 -1.94 2.69 -0.30
C ILE A 217 -3.21 2.11 -0.92
N TRP A 218 -4.32 2.82 -0.74
CA TRP A 218 -5.61 2.55 -1.38
C TRP A 218 -5.80 3.52 -2.53
N ASN A 219 -6.20 3.02 -3.69
CA ASN A 219 -6.53 3.83 -4.86
C ASN A 219 -8.02 3.77 -5.15
N GLY A 220 -8.60 4.88 -5.59
CA GLY A 220 -10.00 4.90 -6.00
C GLY A 220 -10.22 4.11 -7.28
N TYR A 221 -11.26 3.28 -7.28
CA TYR A 221 -11.76 2.62 -8.48
C TYR A 221 -13.15 3.16 -8.81
N TYR A 222 -13.32 3.58 -10.07
CA TYR A 222 -14.55 4.16 -10.56
C TYR A 222 -15.02 3.44 -11.81
N ASP A 223 -16.30 3.08 -11.82
CA ASP A 223 -17.00 2.51 -12.98
C ASP A 223 -18.26 3.33 -13.26
N ASN A 224 -18.50 3.64 -14.53
CA ASN A 224 -19.65 4.44 -14.95
C ASN A 224 -21.00 3.76 -14.71
N ASP A 225 -21.03 2.43 -14.59
CA ASP A 225 -22.26 1.68 -14.33
C ASP A 225 -22.55 1.55 -12.83
N TRP A 226 -21.64 2.01 -11.97
CA TRP A 226 -21.74 1.92 -10.52
C TRP A 226 -22.13 3.26 -9.90
N THR A 227 -22.73 3.18 -8.72
CA THR A 227 -23.03 4.30 -7.84
C THR A 227 -22.57 3.95 -6.42
N GLN A 228 -22.51 4.97 -5.58
CA GLN A 228 -21.98 4.87 -4.22
C GLN A 228 -23.10 4.79 -3.18
N LEU A 229 -22.88 3.96 -2.16
CA LEU A 229 -23.57 3.98 -0.87
C LEU A 229 -22.60 4.46 0.21
N ILE A 230 -23.09 5.21 1.20
CA ILE A 230 -22.26 5.83 2.24
C ILE A 230 -22.94 5.69 3.59
N THR A 231 -22.15 5.43 4.63
CA THR A 231 -22.57 5.55 6.02
C THR A 231 -21.62 6.47 6.79
N THR A 232 -22.13 7.13 7.82
CA THR A 232 -21.33 7.88 8.80
C THR A 232 -21.30 7.18 10.16
N SER A 233 -21.89 5.98 10.26
CA SER A 233 -21.91 5.19 11.48
C SER A 233 -20.63 4.40 11.61
N THR A 234 -20.16 4.22 12.85
CA THR A 234 -18.97 3.42 13.16
C THR A 234 -19.16 1.96 12.74
N ILE A 235 -18.15 1.42 12.07
CA ILE A 235 -18.14 0.03 11.59
C ILE A 235 -17.29 -0.83 12.54
N ASP A 236 -17.82 -1.98 12.93
CA ASP A 236 -17.05 -3.00 13.64
C ASP A 236 -16.05 -3.64 12.66
N ASN A 237 -14.78 -3.41 12.95
CA ASN A 237 -13.64 -3.88 12.17
C ASN A 237 -12.74 -4.80 13.02
N SER A 238 -13.35 -5.86 13.54
CA SER A 238 -12.70 -6.97 14.23
C SER A 238 -12.01 -7.96 13.28
N ASN A 239 -11.92 -7.66 11.98
CA ASN A 239 -11.31 -8.52 10.98
C ASN A 239 -9.78 -8.33 10.90
N ASP A 240 -9.00 -9.42 10.82
CA ASP A 240 -7.52 -9.41 10.76
C ASP A 240 -6.92 -8.55 9.64
N PHE A 241 -7.61 -8.37 8.52
CA PHE A 241 -7.16 -7.51 7.41
C PHE A 241 -7.26 -6.02 7.76
N ARG A 242 -8.12 -5.66 8.72
CA ARG A 242 -8.46 -4.30 9.15
C ARG A 242 -8.43 -3.26 8.00
N PRO A 243 -9.23 -3.39 6.93
CA PRO A 243 -9.36 -2.32 5.94
C PRO A 243 -9.74 -1.02 6.65
N PRO A 244 -9.25 0.15 6.22
CA PRO A 244 -9.46 1.38 6.97
C PRO A 244 -10.93 1.81 6.93
N GLU A 245 -11.39 2.52 7.97
CA GLU A 245 -12.80 2.93 8.10
C GLU A 245 -13.27 3.78 6.90
N ILE A 246 -12.40 4.61 6.35
CA ILE A 246 -12.72 5.40 5.14
C ILE A 246 -13.09 4.52 3.94
N VAL A 247 -12.46 3.35 3.77
CA VAL A 247 -12.84 2.35 2.75
C VAL A 247 -14.18 1.73 3.11
N LEU A 248 -14.32 1.26 4.36
CA LEU A 248 -15.49 0.49 4.78
C LEU A 248 -16.77 1.33 4.89
N SER A 249 -16.65 2.64 5.09
CA SER A 249 -17.77 3.58 5.18
C SER A 249 -18.46 3.85 3.84
N THR A 250 -17.88 3.36 2.74
CA THR A 250 -18.44 3.51 1.39
C THR A 250 -18.49 2.16 0.67
N ALA A 251 -19.46 1.99 -0.22
CA ALA A 251 -19.57 0.80 -1.04
C ALA A 251 -20.05 1.13 -2.46
N ALA A 252 -19.51 0.46 -3.46
CA ALA A 252 -20.05 0.41 -4.80
C ALA A 252 -21.33 -0.43 -4.84
N THR A 253 -22.29 -0.01 -5.64
CA THR A 253 -23.48 -0.79 -6.03
C THR A 253 -23.82 -0.46 -7.49
N PRO A 254 -24.37 -1.39 -8.29
CA PRO A 254 -24.77 -1.08 -9.66
C PRO A 254 -25.91 -0.04 -9.68
N LYS A 255 -25.89 0.87 -10.67
CA LYS A 255 -27.00 1.82 -10.93
C LYS A 255 -28.28 1.09 -11.30
N ASN A 256 -28.17 -0.01 -12.04
CA ASN A 256 -29.28 -0.91 -12.30
C ASN A 256 -29.54 -1.78 -11.06
N LYS A 257 -30.75 -1.70 -10.50
CA LYS A 257 -31.15 -2.47 -9.30
C LYS A 257 -31.05 -3.99 -9.45
N ASN A 258 -31.08 -4.48 -10.68
CA ASN A 258 -30.91 -5.89 -11.02
C ASN A 258 -29.57 -6.16 -11.73
N GLY A 259 -28.67 -5.19 -11.79
CA GLY A 259 -27.33 -5.34 -12.32
C GLY A 259 -26.40 -6.09 -11.36
N SER A 260 -25.21 -6.40 -11.87
CA SER A 260 -24.08 -6.97 -11.13
C SER A 260 -22.94 -5.95 -11.04
N LEU A 261 -22.03 -6.16 -10.08
CA LEU A 261 -20.73 -5.50 -10.07
C LEU A 261 -19.76 -6.40 -10.87
N GLU A 262 -19.23 -5.88 -11.98
CA GLU A 262 -18.32 -6.59 -12.88
C GLU A 262 -16.90 -6.04 -12.71
N ILE A 263 -15.97 -6.88 -12.26
CA ILE A 263 -14.57 -6.52 -12.07
C ILE A 263 -13.73 -7.32 -13.05
N ARG A 264 -13.08 -6.61 -13.95
CA ARG A 264 -12.16 -7.19 -14.92
C ARG A 264 -10.74 -6.89 -14.48
N TRP A 265 -9.96 -7.94 -14.26
CA TRP A 265 -8.57 -7.82 -13.87
C TRP A 265 -7.69 -8.54 -14.89
N LEU A 266 -6.73 -7.80 -15.41
CA LEU A 266 -5.66 -8.29 -16.28
C LEU A 266 -4.36 -8.18 -15.47
N PRO A 267 -3.73 -9.31 -15.09
CA PRO A 267 -2.48 -9.29 -14.35
C PRO A 267 -1.38 -8.51 -15.11
N SER A 268 -0.55 -7.77 -14.38
CA SER A 268 0.55 -6.99 -14.98
C SER A 268 1.72 -7.84 -15.52
N ASP A 269 1.79 -9.11 -15.11
CA ASP A 269 2.82 -10.07 -15.50
C ASP A 269 2.16 -11.41 -15.83
N ASN A 270 2.83 -12.26 -16.62
CA ASN A 270 2.34 -13.60 -17.00
C ASN A 270 2.43 -14.60 -15.82
N VAL A 271 2.34 -14.10 -14.58
CA VAL A 271 2.45 -14.91 -13.37
C VAL A 271 1.27 -15.88 -13.33
N THR A 272 1.60 -17.10 -12.91
CA THR A 272 0.71 -18.26 -12.99
C THR A 272 -0.32 -18.28 -11.89
N GLU A 273 -0.12 -17.58 -10.76
CA GLU A 273 -1.00 -17.68 -9.60
C GLU A 273 -1.22 -16.37 -8.83
N TYR A 274 -2.41 -16.23 -8.24
CA TYR A 274 -2.81 -15.03 -7.49
C TYR A 274 -3.73 -15.34 -6.31
N TYR A 275 -3.88 -14.33 -5.44
CA TYR A 275 -4.89 -14.26 -4.41
C TYR A 275 -5.77 -13.03 -4.61
N VAL A 276 -7.07 -13.17 -4.34
CA VAL A 276 -8.04 -12.06 -4.31
C VAL A 276 -8.58 -11.90 -2.90
N TYR A 277 -8.77 -10.66 -2.48
CA TYR A 277 -9.38 -10.28 -1.21
C TYR A 277 -10.46 -9.23 -1.48
N MET A 278 -11.72 -9.56 -1.17
CA MET A 278 -12.86 -8.67 -1.34
C MET A 278 -13.40 -8.29 0.04
N HIS A 279 -13.46 -7.00 0.31
CA HIS A 279 -13.88 -6.45 1.59
C HIS A 279 -15.29 -5.89 1.49
N PHE A 280 -16.11 -6.25 2.48
CA PHE A 280 -17.53 -5.93 2.55
C PHE A 280 -17.89 -5.37 3.91
N SER A 281 -18.80 -4.41 3.92
CA SER A 281 -19.53 -3.92 5.08
C SER A 281 -20.91 -3.44 4.60
N GLU A 282 -22.00 -3.93 5.22
CA GLU A 282 -23.32 -3.42 4.90
C GLU A 282 -23.49 -2.03 5.51
N VAL A 283 -23.52 -1.02 4.64
CA VAL A 283 -23.58 0.40 5.00
C VAL A 283 -25.01 0.91 5.16
N GLU A 284 -26.03 0.17 4.70
CA GLU A 284 -27.44 0.54 4.84
C GLU A 284 -28.14 -0.29 5.91
N LYS A 285 -28.87 0.37 6.82
CA LYS A 285 -29.72 -0.34 7.78
C LYS A 285 -30.99 -0.80 7.08
N LEU A 286 -31.05 -2.08 6.74
CA LEU A 286 -32.16 -2.64 5.97
C LEU A 286 -33.43 -2.79 6.82
N PRO A 287 -34.58 -2.23 6.39
CA PRO A 287 -35.87 -2.54 7.00
C PRO A 287 -36.24 -4.01 6.81
N GLY A 288 -37.13 -4.56 7.66
CA GLY A 288 -37.46 -6.00 7.64
C GLY A 288 -38.11 -6.54 6.35
N ASN A 289 -38.56 -5.67 5.45
CA ASN A 289 -39.07 -6.05 4.12
C ASN A 289 -38.01 -5.92 3.01
N GLN A 290 -36.77 -5.54 3.35
CA GLN A 290 -35.64 -5.46 2.44
C GLN A 290 -34.58 -6.47 2.84
N SER A 291 -33.89 -6.98 1.83
CA SER A 291 -32.78 -7.90 1.96
C SER A 291 -31.72 -7.58 0.92
N ARG A 292 -30.46 -7.82 1.29
CA ARG A 292 -29.33 -7.87 0.39
C ARG A 292 -28.65 -9.22 0.52
N GLN A 293 -28.96 -10.10 -0.43
CA GLN A 293 -28.31 -11.40 -0.54
C GLN A 293 -27.62 -11.47 -1.90
N MET A 294 -26.34 -11.83 -1.89
CA MET A 294 -25.51 -11.86 -3.09
C MET A 294 -24.66 -13.13 -3.17
N TYR A 295 -24.16 -13.42 -4.37
CA TYR A 295 -23.18 -14.46 -4.65
C TYR A 295 -22.09 -13.90 -5.55
N ILE A 296 -20.96 -14.59 -5.60
CA ILE A 296 -19.79 -14.16 -6.37
C ILE A 296 -19.45 -15.27 -7.34
N ASN A 297 -19.31 -14.93 -8.61
CA ASN A 297 -18.74 -15.80 -9.63
C ASN A 297 -17.36 -15.31 -10.04
N ARG A 298 -16.54 -16.25 -10.51
CA ARG A 298 -15.28 -16.00 -11.20
C ARG A 298 -15.33 -16.74 -12.53
N ASP A 299 -15.19 -16.02 -13.63
CA ASP A 299 -15.16 -16.59 -14.99
C ASP A 299 -16.38 -17.49 -15.29
N GLY A 300 -17.53 -17.12 -14.76
CA GLY A 300 -18.79 -17.87 -14.89
C GLY A 300 -18.97 -19.02 -13.91
N GLU A 301 -17.95 -19.38 -13.14
CA GLU A 301 -18.02 -20.41 -12.10
C GLU A 301 -18.27 -19.81 -10.71
N LEU A 302 -18.93 -20.57 -9.84
CA LEU A 302 -19.29 -20.11 -8.50
C LEU A 302 -18.04 -19.99 -7.60
N PHE A 303 -17.73 -18.76 -7.18
CA PHE A 303 -16.64 -18.47 -6.24
C PHE A 303 -17.13 -18.42 -4.79
N ARG A 304 -18.29 -17.78 -4.57
CA ARG A 304 -18.97 -17.75 -3.26
C ARG A 304 -20.47 -17.96 -3.46
N SER A 305 -21.01 -19.00 -2.83
CA SER A 305 -22.40 -19.42 -3.00
C SER A 305 -23.44 -18.49 -2.40
N SER A 306 -23.19 -17.93 -1.22
CA SER A 306 -24.10 -16.98 -0.60
C SER A 306 -23.37 -16.07 0.38
N LEU A 307 -23.77 -14.80 0.36
CA LEU A 307 -23.28 -13.75 1.22
C LEU A 307 -24.47 -12.89 1.67
N VAL A 308 -24.71 -12.90 2.97
CA VAL A 308 -25.63 -12.00 3.67
C VAL A 308 -24.75 -11.28 4.70
N LEU A 309 -24.68 -9.97 4.59
CA LEU A 309 -23.80 -9.14 5.41
C LEU A 309 -24.54 -8.64 6.64
N GLU A 310 -23.85 -8.58 7.77
CA GLU A 310 -24.35 -7.92 8.97
C GLU A 310 -24.13 -6.41 8.86
N TYR A 311 -25.13 -5.63 9.28
CA TYR A 311 -25.07 -4.16 9.25
C TYR A 311 -23.90 -3.65 10.09
N LEU A 312 -23.04 -2.83 9.47
CA LEU A 312 -21.83 -2.24 10.08
C LEU A 312 -20.83 -3.28 10.61
N SER A 313 -20.79 -4.48 10.04
CA SER A 313 -19.76 -5.49 10.34
C SER A 313 -18.87 -5.71 9.13
N THR A 314 -17.56 -5.80 9.37
CA THR A 314 -16.57 -6.05 8.32
C THR A 314 -16.45 -7.54 8.00
N TRP A 315 -16.47 -7.86 6.70
CA TRP A 315 -16.25 -9.21 6.18
C TRP A 315 -15.25 -9.19 5.04
N THR A 316 -14.31 -10.14 5.03
CA THR A 316 -13.39 -10.33 3.91
C THR A 316 -13.59 -11.71 3.31
N ILE A 317 -13.96 -11.75 2.03
CA ILE A 317 -14.01 -12.98 1.23
C ILE A 317 -12.73 -13.05 0.41
N TYR A 318 -12.01 -14.17 0.52
CA TYR A 318 -10.72 -14.32 -0.13
C TYR A 318 -10.52 -15.73 -0.66
N SER A 319 -9.60 -15.89 -1.60
CA SER A 319 -9.18 -17.21 -2.08
C SER A 319 -8.33 -17.92 -1.02
N THR A 320 -8.74 -19.12 -0.61
CA THR A 320 -8.00 -19.92 0.40
C THR A 320 -6.75 -20.60 -0.16
N GLU A 321 -6.66 -20.70 -1.48
CA GLU A 321 -5.51 -21.24 -2.20
C GLU A 321 -5.13 -20.30 -3.34
N ALA A 322 -3.88 -20.39 -3.77
CA ALA A 322 -3.39 -19.74 -4.96
C ALA A 322 -4.24 -20.18 -6.17
N GLN A 323 -4.70 -19.21 -6.97
CA GLN A 323 -5.58 -19.46 -8.11
C GLN A 323 -4.80 -19.29 -9.40
N SER A 324 -4.89 -20.26 -10.32
CA SER A 324 -4.07 -20.24 -11.54
C SER A 324 -4.60 -19.31 -12.65
N SER A 325 -3.71 -18.79 -13.51
CA SER A 325 -4.03 -17.83 -14.58
C SER A 325 -4.21 -18.43 -15.97
N GLY A 326 -5.44 -18.27 -16.48
CA GLY A 326 -5.80 -18.46 -17.89
C GLY A 326 -5.78 -17.15 -18.69
N GLY A 327 -5.26 -16.05 -18.13
CA GLY A 327 -5.21 -14.73 -18.77
C GLY A 327 -5.97 -13.66 -18.00
N GLN A 328 -7.18 -13.32 -18.45
CA GLN A 328 -8.04 -12.31 -17.83
C GLN A 328 -9.00 -12.96 -16.83
N TYR A 329 -9.19 -12.32 -15.68
CA TYR A 329 -10.17 -12.76 -14.69
C TYR A 329 -11.30 -11.79 -14.57
N ASN A 330 -12.51 -12.34 -14.59
CA ASN A 330 -13.73 -11.59 -14.46
C ASN A 330 -14.47 -12.07 -13.22
N PHE A 331 -14.59 -11.19 -12.24
CA PHE A 331 -15.46 -11.42 -11.09
C PHE A 331 -16.79 -10.71 -11.32
N SER A 332 -17.88 -11.43 -11.06
CA SER A 332 -19.21 -10.84 -11.01
C SER A 332 -19.81 -11.06 -9.63
N ILE A 333 -20.24 -9.97 -9.02
CA ILE A 333 -21.02 -10.01 -7.78
C ILE A 333 -22.46 -9.78 -8.16
N CYS A 334 -23.31 -10.76 -7.88
CA CYS A 334 -24.66 -10.84 -8.39
C CYS A 334 -25.68 -10.87 -7.26
N LYS A 335 -26.83 -10.26 -7.51
CA LYS A 335 -28.00 -10.28 -6.64
C LYS A 335 -28.72 -11.63 -6.75
N PHE A 336 -29.19 -12.18 -5.63
CA PHE A 336 -30.14 -13.30 -5.66
C PHE A 336 -31.54 -12.87 -6.12
N GLU A 337 -32.28 -13.75 -6.80
CA GLU A 337 -33.64 -13.46 -7.31
C GLU A 337 -34.61 -12.96 -6.21
N ASN A 338 -34.51 -13.51 -5.00
CA ASN A 338 -35.34 -13.14 -3.85
C ASN A 338 -34.80 -11.94 -3.04
N SER A 339 -33.62 -11.43 -3.38
CA SER A 339 -33.07 -10.22 -2.76
C SER A 339 -33.84 -9.00 -3.24
N THR A 340 -34.06 -8.00 -2.39
CA THR A 340 -34.68 -6.74 -2.84
C THR A 340 -33.65 -5.75 -3.36
N LEU A 341 -32.43 -5.79 -2.81
CA LEU A 341 -31.37 -4.82 -3.08
C LEU A 341 -30.25 -5.40 -3.96
N PRO A 342 -29.58 -4.55 -4.76
CA PRO A 342 -28.41 -4.92 -5.56
C PRO A 342 -27.21 -5.35 -4.69
N PRO A 343 -26.18 -6.01 -5.26
CA PRO A 343 -24.97 -6.37 -4.52
C PRO A 343 -24.16 -5.11 -4.16
N ILE A 344 -23.25 -5.24 -3.19
CA ILE A 344 -22.32 -4.19 -2.82
C ILE A 344 -20.89 -4.71 -2.76
N LEU A 345 -19.90 -3.81 -2.88
CA LEU A 345 -18.49 -4.07 -2.63
C LEU A 345 -17.86 -2.81 -2.05
N ASN A 346 -17.04 -2.94 -1.00
CA ASN A 346 -16.35 -1.79 -0.43
C ASN A 346 -14.95 -1.68 -1.04
N ALA A 347 -14.22 -2.79 -1.09
CA ALA A 347 -12.84 -2.80 -1.60
C ALA A 347 -12.44 -4.15 -2.18
N ILE A 348 -11.41 -4.13 -3.02
CA ILE A 348 -10.80 -5.33 -3.57
C ILE A 348 -9.27 -5.21 -3.67
N GLU A 349 -8.58 -6.30 -3.37
CA GLU A 349 -7.13 -6.43 -3.52
C GLU A 349 -6.78 -7.67 -4.34
N PHE A 350 -5.80 -7.53 -5.23
CA PHE A 350 -5.20 -8.64 -5.97
C PHE A 350 -3.71 -8.70 -5.70
N TYR A 351 -3.23 -9.89 -5.37
CA TYR A 351 -1.82 -10.17 -5.16
C TYR A 351 -1.35 -11.30 -6.06
N MET A 352 -0.22 -11.12 -6.71
CA MET A 352 0.47 -12.17 -7.44
C MET A 352 1.34 -12.98 -6.49
N VAL A 353 1.36 -14.29 -6.67
CA VAL A 353 2.21 -15.21 -5.91
C VAL A 353 3.67 -15.04 -6.35
N LYS A 354 4.57 -14.96 -5.37
CA LYS A 354 6.02 -14.96 -5.56
C LYS A 354 6.65 -16.07 -4.73
N GLU A 355 7.16 -17.08 -5.42
CA GLU A 355 7.97 -18.13 -4.82
C GLU A 355 9.44 -17.73 -4.82
N PHE A 356 10.03 -17.67 -3.63
CA PHE A 356 11.45 -17.38 -3.45
C PHE A 356 12.17 -18.67 -3.10
N LEU A 357 12.62 -19.36 -4.15
CA LEU A 357 13.22 -20.70 -4.07
C LEU A 357 14.73 -20.66 -3.85
N GLU A 358 15.40 -19.57 -4.24
CA GLU A 358 16.83 -19.41 -4.04
C GLU A 358 17.10 -19.08 -2.57
N SER A 359 17.93 -19.91 -1.93
CA SER A 359 18.44 -19.62 -0.59
C SER A 359 19.45 -18.47 -0.66
N GLU A 360 19.37 -17.55 0.29
CA GLU A 360 20.47 -16.61 0.51
C GLU A 360 21.76 -17.36 0.85
N THR A 361 22.88 -16.89 0.30
CA THR A 361 24.23 -17.39 0.62
C THR A 361 24.44 -17.35 2.13
N ASN A 362 25.07 -18.39 2.69
CA ASN A 362 25.33 -18.45 4.12
C ASN A 362 26.20 -17.27 4.56
N GLN A 363 25.79 -16.58 5.63
CA GLN A 363 26.50 -15.42 6.14
C GLN A 363 27.95 -15.74 6.53
N ALA A 364 28.23 -16.96 7.00
CA ALA A 364 29.60 -17.41 7.27
C ALA A 364 30.46 -17.44 5.99
N ASP A 365 29.90 -17.85 4.87
CA ASP A 365 30.58 -17.85 3.57
C ASP A 365 30.80 -16.42 3.07
N VAL A 366 29.82 -15.53 3.29
CA VAL A 366 29.94 -14.10 2.97
C VAL A 366 31.05 -13.46 3.80
N TYR A 367 31.12 -13.72 5.11
CA TYR A 367 32.20 -13.22 5.96
C TYR A 367 33.54 -13.80 5.56
N ALA A 368 33.63 -15.11 5.27
CA ALA A 368 34.86 -15.74 4.81
C ALA A 368 35.36 -15.15 3.48
N ILE A 369 34.46 -14.83 2.54
CA ILE A 369 34.83 -14.17 1.27
C ILE A 369 35.29 -12.73 1.52
N LYS A 370 34.61 -11.98 2.41
CA LYS A 370 35.01 -10.63 2.82
C LYS A 370 36.40 -10.62 3.47
N ASP A 371 36.73 -11.64 4.24
CA ASP A 371 38.04 -11.78 4.89
C ASP A 371 39.16 -12.14 3.89
N ILE A 372 38.85 -12.84 2.80
CA ILE A 372 39.83 -13.28 1.79
C ILE A 372 40.15 -12.19 0.76
N ASN A 373 39.24 -11.23 0.51
CA ASN A 373 39.45 -10.18 -0.49
C ASN A 373 39.20 -8.75 0.07
N PRO A 374 40.14 -8.19 0.86
CA PRO A 374 39.95 -6.91 1.56
C PRO A 374 39.89 -5.66 0.66
N GLN A 375 40.12 -5.78 -0.65
CA GLN A 375 40.28 -4.62 -1.54
C GLN A 375 38.97 -3.99 -2.06
N GLU A 376 37.79 -4.53 -1.74
CA GLU A 376 36.50 -3.95 -2.18
C GLU A 376 35.64 -3.31 -1.08
N SER A 377 36.15 -3.09 0.14
CA SER A 377 35.45 -2.19 1.09
C SER A 377 36.29 -1.76 2.28
N TYR A 378 36.24 -0.46 2.59
CA TYR A 378 36.81 0.12 3.81
C TYR A 378 36.08 -0.40 5.06
N PRO A 379 36.79 -0.76 6.14
CA PRO A 379 36.19 -1.33 7.34
C PRO A 379 35.52 -0.26 8.21
N TRP A 380 34.22 -0.45 8.50
CA TRP A 380 33.55 0.24 9.59
C TRP A 380 33.60 -0.64 10.84
N THR A 381 34.44 -0.28 11.80
CA THR A 381 34.32 -0.71 13.20
C THR A 381 34.09 0.53 14.05
N CYS A 382 32.95 0.62 14.74
CA CYS A 382 32.78 1.59 15.82
C CYS A 382 33.74 1.23 16.96
N PRO A 383 34.50 2.20 17.52
CA PRO A 383 35.26 1.96 18.73
C PRO A 383 34.30 1.81 19.91
N GLN A 384 34.51 0.77 20.73
CA GLN A 384 33.90 0.71 22.05
C GLN A 384 34.48 1.85 22.91
N ALA A 385 33.59 2.59 23.56
CA ALA A 385 33.98 3.57 24.56
C ALA A 385 34.27 2.84 25.89
N ASP A 386 35.43 3.12 26.47
CA ASP A 386 35.71 2.93 27.89
C ASP A 386 35.02 4.00 28.74
#